data_AF-A0A349URP1-F1
#
_entry.id   AF-A0A349URP1-F1
#
_cell.length_a   1.000
_cell.length_b   1.000
_cell.length_c   1.000
_cell.angle_alpha   90.00
_cell.angle_beta   90.00
_cell.angle_gamma   90.00
#
_symmetry.space_group_name_H-M   'P 1'
#
loop_
_entity.id
_entity.type
_entity.pdbx_description
1 polymer ?
#
loop_
_entity_poly.entity_id
_entity_poly.type
_entity_poly.pdbx_seq_one_letter_code
_entity_poly.pdbx_strand_id
1 'polypeptide(L)'
;MSGSGEATFTTASSSISHSYTGATTVQAGTLKLALASSTNNIASSSSILVGDTAAHSGAVLDVTGLTNGTIVLGDGQTIGGHGTVTGGIDVANGTLAPGASVGTLTVGGDLTFQSGSQATYEVNGWSAGQYDLTQGTAAAGEDVTFAGTLVVNFASDFATVGSAKIFDFDSYSGAFDVKTFNNLATGYTASFNDATGVLTVIPEPASMTLIALGGAWVMVRRRR
;
A
#
# COMPACT_ATOMS: atom_id res chain seq x y z
N MET A 1 -7.30 -12.29 22.91
CA MET A 1 -8.54 -13.08 23.07
C MET A 1 -9.06 -13.31 21.66
N SER A 2 -9.04 -14.54 21.15
CA SER A 2 -9.56 -14.84 19.81
C SER A 2 -11.07 -15.00 19.94
N GLY A 3 -11.81 -14.01 19.44
CA GLY A 3 -13.25 -14.05 19.35
C GLY A 3 -13.65 -13.52 17.98
N SER A 4 -14.45 -14.30 17.25
CA SER A 4 -15.10 -13.92 15.99
C SER A 4 -16.25 -12.93 16.23
N GLY A 5 -16.06 -11.96 17.12
CA GLY A 5 -17.06 -10.99 17.53
C GLY A 5 -17.09 -9.80 16.58
N GLU A 6 -18.27 -9.23 16.39
CA GLU A 6 -18.41 -7.90 15.83
C GLU A 6 -18.19 -6.89 16.97
N ALA A 7 -17.09 -6.14 16.89
CA ALA A 7 -16.87 -4.99 17.76
C ALA A 7 -17.42 -3.77 17.01
N THR A 8 -18.59 -3.27 17.43
CA THR A 8 -19.10 -2.01 16.88
C THR A 8 -18.62 -0.85 17.74
N PHE A 9 -17.90 0.09 17.12
CA PHE A 9 -17.52 1.34 17.76
C PHE A 9 -18.48 2.46 17.32
N THR A 10 -19.61 2.54 18.03
CA THR A 10 -20.62 3.58 17.85
C THR A 10 -20.45 4.68 18.91
N THR A 11 -20.06 5.88 18.48
CA THR A 11 -20.17 7.06 19.33
C THR A 11 -21.63 7.50 19.37
N ALA A 12 -22.34 7.25 20.47
CA ALA A 12 -23.72 7.69 20.67
C ALA A 12 -23.88 9.22 20.90
N SER A 13 -22.86 10.03 20.61
CA SER A 13 -22.92 11.49 20.78
C SER A 13 -22.06 12.19 19.73
N SER A 14 -22.67 13.15 19.04
CA SER A 14 -22.21 13.84 17.83
C SER A 14 -20.95 14.72 17.97
N SER A 15 -20.02 14.43 18.88
CA SER A 15 -18.85 15.30 19.11
C SER A 15 -17.63 14.70 19.83
N ILE A 16 -17.53 13.39 20.08
CA ILE A 16 -16.34 12.83 20.74
C ILE A 16 -15.41 12.19 19.72
N SER A 17 -14.37 12.94 19.32
CA SER A 17 -13.09 12.35 18.95
C SER A 17 -12.60 11.55 20.15
N HIS A 18 -12.40 10.24 20.01
CA HIS A 18 -11.87 9.45 21.10
C HIS A 18 -10.42 9.85 21.37
N SER A 19 -10.11 10.22 22.61
CA SER A 19 -8.73 10.49 23.08
C SER A 19 -7.83 9.24 23.08
N TYR A 20 -8.29 8.14 22.49
CA TYR A 20 -7.52 6.93 22.33
C TYR A 20 -6.43 7.17 21.29
N THR A 21 -5.18 7.21 21.76
CA THR A 21 -3.99 7.38 20.92
C THR A 21 -3.24 6.07 20.67
N GLY A 22 -3.78 4.94 21.16
CA GLY A 22 -3.18 3.62 20.96
C GLY A 22 -3.37 3.10 19.54
N ALA A 23 -2.65 2.03 19.20
CA ALA A 23 -2.84 1.33 17.93
C ALA A 23 -4.16 0.55 17.92
N THR A 24 -4.97 0.74 16.89
CA THR A 24 -6.19 -0.03 16.64
C THR A 24 -5.82 -1.29 15.87
N THR A 25 -5.95 -2.47 16.47
CA THR A 25 -5.69 -3.75 15.79
C THR A 25 -6.97 -4.58 15.72
N VAL A 26 -7.38 -4.94 14.50
CA VAL A 26 -8.47 -5.89 14.25
C VAL A 26 -7.82 -7.23 13.92
N GLN A 27 -7.79 -8.16 14.88
CA GLN A 27 -7.18 -9.49 14.67
C GLN A 27 -8.14 -10.51 14.07
N ALA A 28 -9.45 -10.34 14.29
CA ALA A 28 -10.49 -11.22 13.78
C ALA A 28 -11.84 -10.50 13.85
N GLY A 29 -12.82 -11.01 13.10
CA GLY A 29 -14.17 -10.45 13.07
C GLY A 29 -14.19 -9.06 12.43
N THR A 30 -15.23 -8.29 12.74
CA THR A 30 -15.46 -6.98 12.15
C THR A 30 -15.37 -5.89 13.23
N LEU A 31 -14.51 -4.90 13.00
CA LEU A 31 -14.60 -3.61 13.68
C LEU A 31 -15.41 -2.65 12.81
N LYS A 32 -16.60 -2.25 13.27
CA LYS A 32 -17.43 -1.28 12.55
C LYS A 32 -17.23 0.13 13.09
N LEU A 33 -16.86 1.06 12.23
CA LEU A 33 -16.86 2.50 12.50
C LEU A 33 -18.16 3.11 11.99
N ALA A 34 -18.96 3.67 12.88
CA ALA A 34 -20.25 4.24 12.53
C ALA A 34 -20.49 5.58 13.23
N LEU A 35 -20.43 6.65 12.44
CA LEU A 35 -20.95 7.99 12.74
C LEU A 35 -21.00 8.76 11.41
N ALA A 36 -22.18 8.86 10.81
CA ALA A 36 -22.34 9.40 9.45
C ALA A 36 -21.87 10.87 9.29
N SER A 37 -21.72 11.62 10.38
CA SER A 37 -21.20 12.99 10.40
C SER A 37 -19.68 13.09 10.58
N SER A 38 -18.98 11.96 10.63
CA SER A 38 -17.53 11.89 10.84
C SER A 38 -16.87 11.11 9.72
N THR A 39 -15.70 11.58 9.29
CA THR A 39 -14.85 10.92 8.31
C THR A 39 -13.86 9.94 8.94
N ASN A 40 -13.68 9.98 10.27
CA ASN A 40 -12.81 9.04 11.00
C ASN A 40 -13.04 9.10 12.53
N ASN A 41 -13.66 8.05 13.09
CA ASN A 41 -13.97 7.98 14.53
C ASN A 41 -12.78 7.60 15.42
N ILE A 42 -11.65 7.23 14.81
CA ILE A 42 -10.41 6.80 15.44
C ILE A 42 -9.22 7.62 14.93
N ALA A 43 -9.44 8.89 14.56
CA ALA A 43 -8.42 9.80 14.01
C ALA A 43 -7.19 9.99 14.91
N SER A 44 -7.32 9.76 16.22
CA SER A 44 -6.19 9.82 17.16
C SER A 44 -5.35 8.54 17.21
N SER A 45 -5.81 7.43 16.61
CA SER A 45 -5.05 6.19 16.52
C SER A 45 -4.00 6.31 15.41
N SER A 46 -2.73 6.35 15.78
CA SER A 46 -1.63 6.50 14.83
C SER A 46 -1.42 5.27 13.93
N SER A 47 -1.93 4.10 14.33
CA SER A 47 -1.81 2.86 13.56
C SER A 47 -3.13 2.10 13.59
N ILE A 48 -3.63 1.75 12.42
CA ILE A 48 -4.81 0.92 12.18
C ILE A 48 -4.34 -0.34 11.44
N LEU A 49 -4.34 -1.48 12.12
CA LEU A 49 -3.87 -2.75 11.58
C LEU A 49 -5.06 -3.70 11.42
N VAL A 50 -5.46 -3.95 10.17
CA VAL A 50 -6.58 -4.84 9.83
C VAL A 50 -6.03 -6.19 9.43
N GLY A 51 -6.09 -7.16 10.33
CA GLY A 51 -5.36 -8.42 10.20
C GLY A 51 -3.87 -8.17 10.42
N ASP A 52 -3.36 -8.42 11.62
CA ASP A 52 -1.96 -8.18 11.98
C ASP A 52 -0.98 -9.21 11.42
N THR A 53 -1.47 -10.36 10.96
CA THR A 53 -0.69 -11.39 10.28
C THR A 53 -1.49 -12.00 9.14
N ALA A 54 -0.83 -12.75 8.25
CA ALA A 54 -1.51 -13.50 7.18
C ALA A 54 -2.57 -14.48 7.71
N ALA A 55 -2.38 -15.03 8.92
CA ALA A 55 -3.37 -15.91 9.56
C ALA A 55 -4.64 -15.17 10.02
N HIS A 56 -4.57 -13.84 10.12
CA HIS A 56 -5.65 -12.95 10.53
C HIS A 56 -6.23 -12.15 9.36
N SER A 57 -6.03 -12.63 8.12
CA SER A 57 -6.56 -12.02 6.89
C SER A 57 -8.11 -12.00 6.80
N GLY A 58 -8.80 -12.74 7.66
CA GLY A 58 -10.27 -12.66 7.80
C GLY A 58 -10.76 -11.47 8.64
N ALA A 59 -9.89 -10.60 9.13
CA ALA A 59 -10.27 -9.39 9.86
C ALA A 59 -10.87 -8.33 8.93
N VAL A 60 -11.91 -7.64 9.42
CA VAL A 60 -12.64 -6.63 8.66
C VAL A 60 -12.70 -5.32 9.43
N LEU A 61 -12.38 -4.22 8.77
CA LEU A 61 -12.70 -2.87 9.22
C LEU A 61 -13.87 -2.36 8.36
N ASP A 62 -15.07 -2.26 8.93
CA ASP A 62 -16.24 -1.74 8.23
C ASP A 62 -16.37 -0.23 8.47
N VAL A 63 -16.12 0.56 7.42
CA VAL A 63 -16.18 2.03 7.45
C VAL A 63 -17.41 2.58 6.74
N THR A 64 -18.33 1.72 6.30
CA THR A 64 -19.55 2.12 5.57
C THR A 64 -20.48 3.02 6.38
N GLY A 65 -20.33 3.03 7.72
CA GLY A 65 -21.07 3.90 8.62
C GLY A 65 -20.49 5.30 8.81
N LEU A 66 -19.35 5.63 8.18
CA LEU A 66 -18.75 6.97 8.18
C LEU A 66 -19.36 7.86 7.09
N THR A 67 -19.00 9.15 7.10
CA THR A 67 -19.34 10.06 6.01
C THR A 67 -18.86 9.47 4.67
N ASN A 68 -19.77 9.36 3.70
CA ASN A 68 -19.56 8.75 2.38
C ASN A 68 -19.13 7.26 2.40
N GLY A 69 -19.17 6.59 3.55
CA GLY A 69 -18.66 5.22 3.68
C GLY A 69 -17.15 5.13 3.46
N THR A 70 -16.42 6.21 3.77
CA THR A 70 -14.98 6.35 3.53
C THR A 70 -14.28 6.75 4.82
N ILE A 71 -13.17 6.08 5.13
CA ILE A 71 -12.26 6.54 6.18
C ILE A 71 -11.23 7.51 5.61
N VAL A 72 -11.10 8.69 6.23
CA VAL A 72 -10.07 9.67 5.88
C VAL A 72 -8.87 9.54 6.84
N LEU A 73 -7.68 9.30 6.31
CA LEU A 73 -6.44 9.17 7.08
C LEU A 73 -5.71 10.51 7.17
N GLY A 74 -5.58 11.01 8.40
CA GLY A 74 -4.89 12.25 8.70
C GLY A 74 -3.37 12.08 8.88
N ASP A 75 -2.70 13.19 9.22
CA ASP A 75 -1.27 13.20 9.50
C ASP A 75 -0.90 12.22 10.63
N GLY A 76 0.21 11.52 10.45
CA GLY A 76 0.72 10.53 11.40
C GLY A 76 -0.13 9.26 11.56
N GLN A 77 -1.18 9.07 10.75
CA GLN A 77 -2.03 7.88 10.79
C GLN A 77 -1.66 6.91 9.67
N THR A 78 -1.39 5.66 10.03
CA THR A 78 -1.10 4.57 9.09
C THR A 78 -2.21 3.53 9.13
N ILE A 79 -2.74 3.13 7.97
CA ILE A 79 -3.56 1.92 7.84
C ILE A 79 -2.77 0.82 7.13
N GLY A 80 -2.91 -0.42 7.59
CA GLY A 80 -2.20 -1.57 7.06
C GLY A 80 -2.81 -2.90 7.42
N GLY A 81 -2.05 -3.98 7.20
CA GLY A 81 -2.44 -5.34 7.55
C GLY A 81 -2.84 -6.23 6.36
N HIS A 82 -3.40 -7.39 6.68
CA HIS A 82 -3.69 -8.48 5.75
C HIS A 82 -5.19 -8.68 5.45
N GLY A 83 -6.04 -7.83 6.03
CA GLY A 83 -7.49 -7.99 6.06
C GLY A 83 -8.22 -7.13 5.02
N THR A 84 -9.50 -6.88 5.31
CA THR A 84 -10.40 -6.13 4.41
C THR A 84 -10.90 -4.85 5.07
N VAL A 85 -10.86 -3.73 4.34
CA VAL A 85 -11.61 -2.53 4.67
C VAL A 85 -12.89 -2.51 3.84
N THR A 86 -14.05 -2.64 4.46
CA THR A 86 -15.35 -2.53 3.78
C THR A 86 -15.74 -1.06 3.70
N GLY A 87 -15.77 -0.51 2.49
CA GLY A 87 -15.87 0.93 2.22
C GLY A 87 -14.57 1.50 1.63
N GLY A 88 -14.56 2.81 1.39
CA GLY A 88 -13.42 3.48 0.76
C GLY A 88 -12.34 3.94 1.74
N ILE A 89 -11.15 4.25 1.22
CA ILE A 89 -10.04 4.85 1.95
C ILE A 89 -9.59 6.12 1.22
N ASP A 90 -9.56 7.25 1.94
CA ASP A 90 -8.97 8.50 1.47
C ASP A 90 -7.73 8.82 2.31
N VAL A 91 -6.56 8.60 1.72
CA VAL A 91 -5.26 8.89 2.34
C VAL A 91 -4.96 10.37 2.14
N ALA A 92 -5.43 11.21 3.06
CA ALA A 92 -5.27 12.67 2.95
C ALA A 92 -3.83 13.12 3.28
N ASN A 93 -3.37 12.87 4.49
CA ASN A 93 -1.96 13.09 4.89
C ASN A 93 -1.40 11.88 5.65
N GLY A 94 -2.09 10.74 5.57
CA GLY A 94 -1.70 9.51 6.23
C GLY A 94 -0.81 8.62 5.37
N THR A 95 -0.67 7.37 5.83
CA THR A 95 0.08 6.32 5.13
C THR A 95 -0.78 5.08 4.91
N LEU A 96 -0.75 4.53 3.70
CA LEU A 96 -1.16 3.16 3.41
C LEU A 96 0.09 2.27 3.44
N ALA A 97 0.09 1.23 4.26
CA ALA A 97 1.19 0.27 4.34
C ALA A 97 0.64 -1.15 4.52
N PRO A 98 0.37 -1.89 3.43
CA PRO A 98 -0.14 -3.26 3.51
C PRO A 98 0.75 -4.16 4.39
N GLY A 99 0.11 -5.09 5.10
CA GLY A 99 0.75 -6.05 6.01
C GLY A 99 1.35 -5.48 7.31
N ALA A 100 1.97 -6.36 8.09
CA ALA A 100 2.98 -6.04 9.13
C ALA A 100 4.40 -6.56 8.71
N SER A 101 4.51 -6.79 7.40
CA SER A 101 5.63 -7.01 6.50
C SER A 101 4.94 -7.20 5.13
N VAL A 102 5.43 -8.07 4.25
CA VAL A 102 4.71 -8.46 3.03
C VAL A 102 3.30 -8.93 3.35
N GLY A 103 2.29 -8.24 2.81
CA GLY A 103 0.88 -8.49 3.05
C GLY A 103 -0.04 -8.03 1.93
N THR A 104 -1.32 -8.37 2.08
CA THR A 104 -2.36 -7.99 1.12
C THR A 104 -3.48 -7.31 1.85
N LEU A 105 -3.75 -6.05 1.54
CA LEU A 105 -4.90 -5.32 2.06
C LEU A 105 -5.99 -5.24 0.99
N THR A 106 -7.21 -5.65 1.33
CA THR A 106 -8.36 -5.55 0.42
C THR A 106 -9.19 -4.32 0.77
N VAL A 107 -9.60 -3.54 -0.23
CA VAL A 107 -10.44 -2.36 -0.10
C VAL A 107 -11.74 -2.60 -0.86
N GLY A 108 -12.88 -2.57 -0.16
CA GLY A 108 -14.21 -2.79 -0.72
C GLY A 108 -14.90 -1.52 -1.22
N GLY A 109 -14.11 -0.52 -1.61
CA GLY A 109 -14.54 0.78 -2.14
C GLY A 109 -13.34 1.49 -2.75
N ASP A 110 -13.51 2.77 -3.11
CA ASP A 110 -12.44 3.52 -3.77
C ASP A 110 -11.24 3.79 -2.85
N LEU A 111 -10.06 3.76 -3.44
CA LEU A 111 -8.81 4.15 -2.79
C LEU A 111 -8.30 5.46 -3.40
N THR A 112 -8.25 6.51 -2.60
CA THR A 112 -7.74 7.82 -3.04
C THR A 112 -6.52 8.21 -2.24
N PHE A 113 -5.45 8.61 -2.93
CA PHE A 113 -4.30 9.29 -2.35
C PHE A 113 -4.39 10.79 -2.64
N GLN A 114 -4.16 11.62 -1.63
CA GLN A 114 -4.03 13.07 -1.81
C GLN A 114 -2.55 13.48 -1.83
N SER A 115 -2.28 14.73 -2.22
CA SER A 115 -0.92 15.27 -2.08
C SER A 115 -0.52 15.32 -0.61
N GLY A 116 0.71 14.89 -0.30
CA GLY A 116 1.21 14.73 1.08
C GLY A 116 1.02 13.33 1.68
N SER A 117 0.22 12.48 1.05
CA SER A 117 0.05 11.08 1.46
C SER A 117 1.23 10.19 1.08
N GLN A 118 1.30 9.01 1.70
CA GLN A 118 2.30 7.98 1.41
C GLN A 118 1.67 6.60 1.19
N ALA A 119 2.17 5.87 0.20
CA ALA A 119 2.01 4.43 0.03
C ALA A 119 3.36 3.76 0.29
N THR A 120 3.47 2.89 1.29
CA THR A 120 4.70 2.16 1.61
C THR A 120 4.52 0.68 1.35
N TYR A 121 5.39 0.12 0.51
CA TYR A 121 5.29 -1.25 0.00
C TYR A 121 6.62 -2.00 0.18
N GLU A 122 6.55 -3.28 0.48
CA GLU A 122 7.67 -4.21 0.59
C GLU A 122 7.70 -5.20 -0.56
N VAL A 123 8.90 -5.52 -1.07
CA VAL A 123 9.10 -6.53 -2.13
C VAL A 123 10.30 -7.42 -1.80
N ASN A 124 10.01 -8.66 -1.42
CA ASN A 124 10.98 -9.71 -1.17
C ASN A 124 11.18 -10.65 -2.39
N GLY A 125 10.26 -10.61 -3.35
CA GLY A 125 10.31 -11.39 -4.59
C GLY A 125 9.04 -11.24 -5.42
N TRP A 126 8.97 -11.95 -6.55
CA TRP A 126 7.88 -11.80 -7.53
C TRP A 126 6.77 -12.86 -7.42
N SER A 127 6.92 -13.82 -6.51
CA SER A 127 5.88 -14.82 -6.24
C SER A 127 4.82 -14.24 -5.32
N ALA A 128 3.58 -14.73 -5.42
CA ALA A 128 2.50 -14.36 -4.50
C ALA A 128 2.93 -14.52 -3.03
N GLY A 129 2.61 -13.54 -2.20
CA GLY A 129 3.03 -13.49 -0.79
C GLY A 129 4.49 -13.09 -0.58
N GLN A 130 5.20 -12.62 -1.62
CA GLN A 130 6.54 -12.02 -1.49
C GLN A 130 6.58 -10.52 -1.83
N TYR A 131 5.43 -9.89 -2.08
CA TYR A 131 5.32 -8.45 -2.28
C TYR A 131 3.99 -7.95 -1.71
N ASP A 132 3.98 -6.69 -1.30
CA ASP A 132 2.78 -6.02 -0.86
C ASP A 132 1.79 -5.80 -2.00
N LEU A 133 0.51 -6.02 -1.69
CA LEU A 133 -0.60 -5.82 -2.60
C LEU A 133 -1.71 -5.05 -1.91
N THR A 134 -2.22 -4.02 -2.58
CA THR A 134 -3.56 -3.49 -2.26
C THR A 134 -4.48 -3.79 -3.43
N GLN A 135 -5.65 -4.34 -3.14
CA GLN A 135 -6.60 -4.79 -4.16
C GLN A 135 -8.04 -4.40 -3.84
N GLY A 136 -8.88 -4.29 -4.87
CA GLY A 136 -10.34 -4.25 -4.76
C GLY A 136 -10.94 -5.61 -4.37
N THR A 137 -12.25 -5.65 -4.12
CA THR A 137 -12.97 -6.91 -3.82
C THR A 137 -13.37 -7.70 -5.08
N ALA A 138 -12.98 -7.22 -6.28
CA ALA A 138 -13.36 -7.74 -7.59
C ALA A 138 -14.88 -7.78 -7.85
N ALA A 139 -15.68 -7.21 -6.94
CA ALA A 139 -17.13 -7.28 -6.95
C ALA A 139 -17.79 -5.97 -7.40
N ALA A 140 -17.05 -4.85 -7.46
CA ALA A 140 -17.69 -3.55 -7.65
C ALA A 140 -16.75 -2.42 -8.10
N GLY A 141 -16.30 -2.38 -9.36
CA GLY A 141 -15.92 -1.12 -10.04
C GLY A 141 -15.00 -0.21 -9.24
N GLU A 142 -14.14 -0.77 -8.40
CA GLU A 142 -13.39 0.01 -7.42
C GLU A 142 -12.26 0.76 -8.13
N ASP A 143 -12.19 2.06 -7.88
CA ASP A 143 -11.20 2.93 -8.50
C ASP A 143 -10.03 3.20 -7.55
N VAL A 144 -8.82 3.30 -8.11
CA VAL A 144 -7.67 3.89 -7.42
C VAL A 144 -7.24 5.21 -8.06
N THR A 145 -7.08 6.23 -7.22
CA THR A 145 -6.58 7.56 -7.63
C THR A 145 -5.27 7.87 -6.93
N PHE A 146 -4.21 8.09 -7.70
CA PHE A 146 -2.87 8.34 -7.18
C PHE A 146 -2.52 9.83 -7.08
N ALA A 147 -1.85 10.19 -5.99
CA ALA A 147 -1.12 11.42 -5.74
C ALA A 147 -0.09 11.14 -4.62
N GLY A 148 0.68 12.13 -4.17
CA GLY A 148 1.59 11.95 -3.04
C GLY A 148 2.78 11.05 -3.38
N THR A 149 3.27 10.27 -2.41
CA THR A 149 4.52 9.52 -2.56
C THR A 149 4.31 8.01 -2.51
N LEU A 150 4.83 7.29 -3.50
CA LEU A 150 5.05 5.84 -3.43
C LEU A 150 6.46 5.56 -2.93
N VAL A 151 6.57 4.74 -1.89
CA VAL A 151 7.82 4.21 -1.35
C VAL A 151 7.80 2.70 -1.48
N VAL A 152 8.74 2.13 -2.23
CA VAL A 152 8.92 0.69 -2.36
C VAL A 152 10.26 0.29 -1.76
N ASN A 153 10.20 -0.56 -0.74
CA ASN A 153 11.34 -1.13 -0.05
C ASN A 153 11.53 -2.56 -0.55
N PHE A 154 12.53 -2.76 -1.40
CA PHE A 154 12.92 -4.11 -1.78
C PHE A 154 13.70 -4.78 -0.63
N ALA A 155 13.79 -6.11 -0.65
CA ALA A 155 14.77 -6.83 0.17
C ALA A 155 16.19 -6.29 -0.10
N SER A 156 17.10 -6.44 0.87
CA SER A 156 18.46 -5.90 0.74
C SER A 156 19.16 -6.41 -0.52
N ASP A 157 19.77 -5.49 -1.28
CA ASP A 157 20.53 -5.79 -2.51
C ASP A 157 19.70 -6.56 -3.56
N PHE A 158 18.45 -6.13 -3.76
CA PHE A 158 17.51 -6.82 -4.65
C PHE A 158 17.95 -6.74 -6.12
N ALA A 159 18.27 -7.89 -6.70
CA ALA A 159 18.82 -8.04 -8.06
C ALA A 159 17.94 -8.92 -8.97
N THR A 160 16.67 -9.11 -8.63
CA THR A 160 15.78 -10.02 -9.38
C THR A 160 14.93 -9.24 -10.39
N VAL A 161 15.12 -9.51 -11.68
CA VAL A 161 14.27 -8.96 -12.74
C VAL A 161 12.87 -9.54 -12.65
N GLY A 162 11.86 -8.70 -12.78
CA GLY A 162 10.47 -9.14 -12.78
C GLY A 162 9.49 -7.98 -12.63
N SER A 163 8.23 -8.33 -12.55
CA SER A 163 7.14 -7.37 -12.38
C SER A 163 6.02 -7.98 -11.58
N ALA A 164 5.37 -7.17 -10.76
CA ALA A 164 4.14 -7.54 -10.06
C ALA A 164 3.17 -6.37 -10.06
N LYS A 165 1.87 -6.70 -10.08
CA LYS A 165 0.81 -5.73 -9.84
C LYS A 165 0.71 -5.53 -8.33
N ILE A 166 0.96 -4.32 -7.85
CA ILE A 166 0.94 -3.96 -6.41
C ILE A 166 -0.29 -3.12 -6.05
N PHE A 167 -0.99 -2.59 -7.05
CA PHE A 167 -2.35 -2.07 -6.95
C PHE A 167 -3.23 -2.81 -7.96
N ASP A 168 -4.24 -3.54 -7.48
CA ASP A 168 -5.17 -4.30 -8.32
C ASP A 168 -6.61 -3.82 -8.14
N PHE A 169 -6.94 -2.79 -8.92
CA PHE A 169 -8.25 -2.13 -9.01
C PHE A 169 -8.79 -2.17 -10.44
N ASP A 170 -10.07 -1.82 -10.62
CA ASP A 170 -10.76 -1.85 -11.91
C ASP A 170 -10.37 -0.65 -12.79
N SER A 171 -10.26 0.54 -12.20
CA SER A 171 -9.78 1.74 -12.89
C SER A 171 -8.65 2.44 -12.12
N TYR A 172 -7.82 3.15 -12.88
CA TYR A 172 -6.66 3.89 -12.38
C TYR A 172 -6.75 5.33 -12.87
N SER A 173 -6.52 6.27 -11.97
CA SER A 173 -6.43 7.69 -12.31
C SER A 173 -5.35 8.39 -11.48
N GLY A 174 -4.98 9.60 -11.89
CA GLY A 174 -3.88 10.34 -11.26
C GLY A 174 -2.51 9.69 -11.46
N ALA A 175 -1.52 10.14 -10.68
CA ALA A 175 -0.16 9.59 -10.65
C ALA A 175 0.49 9.96 -9.31
N PHE A 176 1.36 9.08 -8.79
CA PHE A 176 2.18 9.47 -7.64
C PHE A 176 3.11 10.64 -8.02
N ASP A 177 3.15 11.67 -7.18
CA ASP A 177 4.02 12.84 -7.34
C ASP A 177 5.50 12.43 -7.23
N VAL A 178 5.80 11.51 -6.33
CA VAL A 178 7.16 11.00 -6.06
C VAL A 178 7.12 9.47 -5.98
N LYS A 179 8.13 8.82 -6.57
CA LYS A 179 8.34 7.38 -6.49
C LYS A 179 9.74 7.10 -6.00
N THR A 180 9.86 6.44 -4.87
CA THR A 180 11.12 6.11 -4.22
C THR A 180 11.29 4.59 -4.21
N PHE A 181 12.43 4.11 -4.71
CA PHE A 181 12.75 2.69 -4.77
C PHE A 181 14.04 2.45 -3.98
N ASN A 182 13.94 1.72 -2.86
CA ASN A 182 15.04 1.50 -1.93
C ASN A 182 15.59 0.08 -2.02
N ASN A 183 16.86 -0.09 -1.68
CA ASN A 183 17.53 -1.40 -1.55
C ASN A 183 17.71 -2.22 -2.84
N LEU A 184 17.55 -1.60 -4.01
CA LEU A 184 17.93 -2.25 -5.27
C LEU A 184 19.45 -2.46 -5.34
N ALA A 185 19.86 -3.58 -5.92
CA ALA A 185 21.25 -3.83 -6.23
C ALA A 185 21.79 -2.83 -7.26
N THR A 186 23.10 -2.59 -7.23
CA THR A 186 23.75 -1.74 -8.23
C THR A 186 23.54 -2.31 -9.64
N GLY A 187 23.17 -1.46 -10.59
CA GLY A 187 22.89 -1.87 -11.98
C GLY A 187 21.46 -2.37 -12.20
N TYR A 188 20.55 -2.16 -11.24
CA TYR A 188 19.12 -2.42 -11.39
C TYR A 188 18.32 -1.14 -11.17
N THR A 189 17.22 -1.02 -11.89
CA THR A 189 16.26 0.08 -11.76
C THR A 189 14.85 -0.47 -11.61
N ALA A 190 14.02 0.22 -10.85
CA ALA A 190 12.60 -0.05 -10.75
C ALA A 190 11.78 1.07 -11.40
N SER A 191 10.58 0.73 -11.84
CA SER A 191 9.58 1.67 -12.32
C SER A 191 8.19 1.21 -11.91
N PHE A 192 7.29 2.16 -11.70
CA PHE A 192 5.88 1.91 -11.40
C PHE A 192 5.01 2.62 -12.43
N ASN A 193 4.06 1.87 -13.01
CA ASN A 193 3.11 2.37 -13.99
C ASN A 193 1.78 2.70 -13.31
N ASP A 194 1.46 4.00 -13.17
CA ASP A 194 0.24 4.47 -12.51
C ASP A 194 -1.02 4.08 -13.31
N ALA A 195 -0.93 3.85 -14.63
CA ALA A 195 -2.08 3.46 -15.43
C ALA A 195 -2.47 1.97 -15.26
N THR A 196 -1.60 1.16 -14.65
CA THR A 196 -1.83 -0.29 -14.51
C THR A 196 -1.55 -0.84 -13.11
N GLY A 197 -1.01 -0.05 -12.19
CA GLY A 197 -0.63 -0.52 -10.86
C GLY A 197 0.55 -1.49 -10.84
N VAL A 198 1.33 -1.57 -11.93
CA VAL A 198 2.41 -2.55 -12.09
C VAL A 198 3.76 -1.95 -11.72
N LEU A 199 4.46 -2.61 -10.79
CA LEU A 199 5.87 -2.40 -10.45
C LEU A 199 6.74 -3.33 -11.29
N THR A 200 7.84 -2.82 -11.85
CA THR A 200 8.79 -3.59 -12.66
C THR A 200 10.22 -3.27 -12.26
N VAL A 201 11.07 -4.30 -12.15
CA VAL A 201 12.53 -4.16 -12.00
C VAL A 201 13.22 -4.71 -13.24
N ILE A 202 14.16 -3.94 -13.79
CA ILE A 202 15.00 -4.30 -14.92
C ILE A 202 16.48 -3.98 -14.66
N PRO A 203 17.41 -4.64 -15.34
CA PRO A 203 18.82 -4.23 -15.34
C PRO A 203 19.00 -2.89 -16.07
N GLU A 204 19.99 -2.09 -15.64
CA GLU A 204 20.37 -0.86 -16.32
C GLU A 204 20.96 -1.14 -17.72
N PRO A 205 20.39 -0.59 -18.81
CA PRO A 205 20.78 -0.96 -20.19
C PRO A 205 22.23 -0.61 -20.60
N ALA A 206 22.87 0.37 -19.94
CA ALA A 206 24.04 1.05 -20.48
C ALA A 206 25.40 0.49 -20.01
N SER A 207 25.48 -0.15 -18.84
CA SER A 207 26.76 -0.58 -18.27
C SER A 207 27.38 -1.77 -19.02
N MET A 208 26.55 -2.68 -19.55
CA MET A 208 27.05 -3.85 -20.30
C MET A 208 27.52 -3.50 -21.72
N THR A 209 26.88 -2.53 -22.37
CA THR A 209 27.19 -2.11 -23.74
C THR A 209 28.45 -1.23 -23.79
N LEU A 210 28.65 -0.34 -22.82
CA LEU A 210 29.85 0.50 -22.75
C LEU A 210 31.12 -0.30 -22.42
N ILE A 211 31.04 -1.34 -21.57
CA ILE A 211 32.19 -2.22 -21.29
C ILE A 211 32.55 -3.06 -22.52
N ALA A 212 31.55 -3.60 -23.25
CA ALA A 212 31.78 -4.38 -24.46
C ALA A 212 32.42 -3.54 -25.58
N LEU A 213 31.95 -2.30 -25.79
CA LEU A 213 32.48 -1.39 -26.79
C LEU A 213 33.86 -0.82 -26.40
N GLY A 214 34.04 -0.44 -25.13
CA GLY A 214 35.32 0.02 -24.61
C GLY A 214 36.41 -1.06 -24.64
N GLY A 215 36.05 -2.30 -24.27
CA GLY A 215 36.94 -3.46 -24.34
C GLY A 215 37.36 -3.82 -25.76
N ALA A 216 36.40 -3.81 -26.71
CA ALA A 216 36.69 -4.03 -28.12
C ALA A 216 37.67 -2.99 -28.69
N TRP A 217 37.50 -1.71 -28.33
CA TRP A 217 38.38 -0.64 -28.80
C TRP A 217 39.80 -0.76 -28.25
N VAL A 218 39.97 -1.09 -26.96
CA VAL A 218 41.29 -1.33 -26.35
C VAL A 218 41.97 -2.56 -26.94
N MET A 219 41.22 -3.63 -27.25
CA MET A 219 41.77 -4.83 -27.89
C MET A 219 42.23 -4.58 -29.33
N VAL A 220 41.50 -3.76 -30.11
CA VAL A 220 41.91 -3.37 -31.46
C VAL A 220 43.15 -2.48 -31.44
N ARG A 221 43.31 -1.65 -30.40
CA ARG A 221 44.46 -0.74 -30.27
C ARG A 221 45.77 -1.43 -29.83
N ARG A 222 45.69 -2.60 -29.21
CA ARG A 222 46.86 -3.42 -28.80
C ARG A 222 47.42 -4.32 -29.91
N ARG A 223 46.71 -4.46 -31.03
CA ARG A 223 47.12 -5.30 -32.18
C ARG A 223 47.74 -4.51 -33.34
N ARG A 224 48.06 -3.23 -33.12
CA ARG A 224 48.87 -2.39 -34.01
C ARG A 224 50.15 -2.02 -33.29
#